data_AF-A0A662H6H3-F1
#
_entry.id   AF-A0A662H6H3-F1
#
_cell.length_a   1.000
_cell.length_b   1.000
_cell.length_c   1.000
_cell.angle_alpha   90.00
_cell.angle_beta   90.00
_cell.angle_gamma   90.00
#
_symmetry.space_group_name_H-M   'P 1'
#
loop_
_entity.id
_entity.type
_entity.pdbx_description
1 polymer ?
#
loop_
_entity_poly.entity_id
_entity_poly.type
_entity_poly.pdbx_seq_one_letter_code
_entity_poly.pdbx_strand_id
1 'polypeptide(L)' 'MSEKLRILHRPKQNMFLARLAPGKYAFVGYEVRGGKLYITKTYTPPEFRGRGIATRLTEHVVR' A
#
# COMPACT_ATOMS: atom_id res chain seq x y z
N MET A 1 3.00 15.01 15.48
CA MET A 1 1.72 14.28 15.37
C MET A 1 1.72 13.51 14.06
N SER A 2 2.04 12.21 14.07
CA SER A 2 2.00 11.40 12.84
C SER A 2 0.54 11.12 12.51
N GLU A 3 -0.02 11.77 11.49
CA GLU A 3 -1.30 11.33 10.94
C GLU A 3 -1.20 9.83 10.60
N LYS A 4 -2.14 9.04 11.14
CA LYS A 4 -2.22 7.61 10.82
C LYS A 4 -2.58 7.49 9.35
N LEU A 5 -1.66 6.94 8.55
CA LEU A 5 -1.91 6.60 7.16
C LEU A 5 -3.09 5.62 7.11
N ARG A 6 -4.25 6.08 6.60
CA ARG A 6 -5.43 5.22 6.47
C ARG A 6 -5.25 4.30 5.27
N ILE A 7 -5.10 3.01 5.55
CA ILE A 7 -4.95 1.96 4.53
C ILE A 7 -6.33 1.34 4.26
N LEU A 8 -6.66 1.19 2.98
CA LEU A 8 -7.88 0.58 2.48
C LEU A 8 -7.52 -0.72 1.77
N HIS A 9 -8.21 -1.80 2.08
CA HIS A 9 -8.07 -3.07 1.37
C HIS A 9 -9.06 -3.14 0.19
N ARG A 10 -8.55 -3.50 -0.99
CA ARG A 10 -9.33 -3.69 -2.22
C ARG A 10 -9.06 -5.09 -2.78
N PRO A 11 -9.69 -6.14 -2.22
CA PRO A 11 -9.41 -7.53 -2.60
C PRO A 11 -9.78 -7.84 -4.06
N LYS A 12 -10.85 -7.24 -4.60
CA LYS A 12 -11.22 -7.40 -6.02
C LYS A 12 -10.15 -6.92 -7.01
N GLN A 13 -9.21 -6.07 -6.55
CA GLN A 13 -8.10 -5.54 -7.35
C GLN A 13 -6.75 -6.05 -6.84
N ASN A 14 -6.76 -7.00 -5.88
CA ASN A 14 -5.59 -7.53 -5.19
C ASN A 14 -4.60 -6.45 -4.73
N MET A 15 -5.10 -5.42 -4.03
CA MET A 15 -4.21 -4.36 -3.54
C MET A 15 -4.67 -3.72 -2.24
N PHE A 16 -3.72 -3.10 -1.55
CA PHE A 16 -3.94 -2.16 -0.45
C PHE A 16 -3.53 -0.76 -0.90
N LEU A 17 -4.31 0.25 -0.53
CA LEU A 17 -4.13 1.64 -0.95
C LEU A 17 -4.15 2.57 0.26
N ALA A 18 -3.31 3.59 0.21
CA ALA A 18 -3.37 4.75 1.10
C ALA A 18 -3.63 6.01 0.27
N ARG A 19 -4.66 6.76 0.67
CA ARG A 19 -4.93 8.09 0.08
C ARG A 19 -4.00 9.10 0.72
N LEU A 20 -3.26 9.84 -0.11
CA LEU A 20 -2.26 10.83 0.31
C LEU A 20 -2.75 12.27 0.14
N ALA A 21 -3.49 12.50 -0.95
CA ALA A 21 -4.15 13.77 -1.28
C ALA A 21 -5.31 13.49 -2.26
N PRO A 22 -6.14 14.48 -2.63
CA PRO A 22 -7.12 14.30 -3.71
C PRO A 22 -6.47 13.76 -4.98
N GLY A 23 -6.96 12.62 -5.48
CA GLY A 23 -6.41 11.95 -6.68
C GLY A 23 -5.04 11.29 -6.52
N LYS A 24 -4.39 11.36 -5.35
CA LYS A 24 -3.05 10.82 -5.11
C LYS A 24 -3.09 9.66 -4.14
N TYR A 25 -2.57 8.51 -4.59
CA TYR A 25 -2.58 7.27 -3.83
C TYR A 25 -1.19 6.62 -3.87
N ALA A 26 -0.80 6.04 -2.74
CA ALA A 26 0.22 4.99 -2.70
C ALA A 26 -0.48 3.64 -2.57
N PHE A 27 0.13 2.58 -3.09
CA PHE A 27 -0.46 1.25 -3.04
C PHE A 27 0.59 0.14 -3.04
N VAL A 28 0.17 -1.02 -2.55
CA VAL A 28 0.87 -2.29 -2.70
C VAL A 28 -0.10 -3.30 -3.32
N GLY A 29 0.29 -3.83 -4.48
CA GLY A 29 -0.39 -4.91 -5.18
C GLY A 29 0.17 -6.26 -4.78
N TYR A 30 -0.70 -7.26 -4.71
CA TYR A 30 -0.35 -8.61 -4.33
C TYR A 30 -1.02 -9.64 -5.24
N GLU A 31 -0.60 -10.89 -5.10
CA GLU A 31 -1.29 -12.06 -5.62
C GLU A 31 -1.28 -13.17 -4.57
N VAL A 32 -2.33 -13.98 -4.51
CA VAL A 32 -2.40 -15.16 -3.64
C VAL A 32 -2.31 -16.41 -4.51
N ARG A 33 -1.25 -17.21 -4.31
CA ARG A 33 -1.03 -18.47 -5.05
C ARG A 33 -0.50 -19.53 -4.11
N GLY A 34 -1.14 -20.70 -4.09
CA GLY A 34 -0.72 -21.84 -3.24
C GLY A 34 -0.69 -21.51 -1.75
N GLY A 35 -1.67 -20.73 -1.26
CA GLY A 35 -1.75 -20.31 0.15
C GLY A 35 -0.72 -19.26 0.57
N LYS A 36 0.09 -18.75 -0.36
CA LYS A 36 1.10 -17.70 -0.12
C LYS A 36 0.68 -16.40 -0.78
N LEU A 37 0.95 -15.28 -0.10
CA LEU A 37 0.78 -13.94 -0.65
C LEU A 37 2.12 -13.43 -1.20
N TYR A 38 2.12 -13.03 -2.47
CA TYR A 38 3.27 -12.46 -3.16
C TYR A 38 2.99 -10.99 -3.40
N ILE A 39 3.88 -10.10 -2.93
CA ILE A 39 3.81 -8.68 -3.28
C ILE A 39 4.37 -8.52 -4.70
N THR A 40 3.55 -8.03 -5.61
CA THR A 40 3.91 -7.92 -7.05
C THR A 40 4.27 -6.50 -7.45
N LYS A 41 3.74 -5.49 -6.75
CA LYS A 41 3.99 -4.09 -7.08
C LYS A 41 3.87 -3.22 -5.85
N THR A 42 4.75 -2.22 -5.72
CA THR A 42 4.60 -1.15 -4.73
C THR A 42 4.82 0.18 -5.42
N TYR A 43 3.97 1.16 -5.15
CA TYR A 43 4.07 2.49 -5.73
C TYR A 43 3.81 3.57 -4.70
N THR A 44 4.63 4.62 -4.76
CA THR A 44 4.43 5.88 -4.04
C THR A 44 4.73 7.02 -5.01
N PRO A 45 3.82 8.01 -5.15
CA PRO A 45 4.07 9.15 -6.04
C PRO A 45 5.35 9.90 -5.63
N PRO A 46 6.17 10.39 -6.58
CA PRO A 46 7.48 10.99 -6.31
C PRO A 46 7.49 12.04 -5.19
N GLU A 47 6.50 12.92 -5.16
CA GLU A 47 6.36 14.01 -4.20
C GLU A 47 6.12 13.55 -2.74
N PHE A 48 5.74 12.28 -2.56
CA PHE A 48 5.52 11.65 -1.25
C PHE A 48 6.59 10.60 -0.90
N ARG A 49 7.61 10.39 -1.75
CA ARG A 49 8.71 9.47 -1.45
C ARG A 49 9.59 9.99 -0.31
N GLY A 50 10.40 9.10 0.26
CA GLY A 50 11.26 9.42 1.42
C GLY A 50 10.52 9.52 2.76
N ARG A 51 9.20 9.30 2.79
CA ARG A 51 8.36 9.42 4.00
C ARG A 51 7.98 8.08 4.65
N GLY A 52 8.58 6.97 4.22
CA GLY A 52 8.30 5.62 4.74
C GLY A 52 6.90 5.07 4.39
N ILE A 53 6.17 5.66 3.44
CA ILE A 53 4.82 5.24 3.06
C ILE A 53 4.79 3.81 2.50
N ALA A 54 5.72 3.47 1.61
CA ALA A 54 5.85 2.13 1.05
C ALA A 54 6.09 1.09 2.16
N THR A 55 7.00 1.38 3.09
CA THR A 55 7.28 0.53 4.26
C THR A 55 6.02 0.27 5.08
N ARG A 56 5.29 1.33 5.45
CA ARG A 56 4.04 1.20 6.22
C ARG A 56 2.96 0.40 5.49
N LEU A 57 2.86 0.53 4.17
CA LEU A 57 1.94 -0.26 3.36
C LEU A 57 2.33 -1.74 3.37
N THR A 58 3.61 -2.05 3.16
CA THR A 58 4.12 -3.42 3.17
C THR A 58 3.97 -4.08 4.55
N GLU A 59 4.29 -3.37 5.63
CA GLU A 59 4.09 -3.85 7.01
C GLU A 59 2.63 -4.19 7.31
N HIS A 60 1.69 -3.45 6.71
CA HIS A 60 0.26 -3.74 6.86
C HIS A 60 -0.18 -5.01 6.11
N VAL A 61 0.51 -5.40 5.04
CA VAL A 61 0.20 -6.63 4.30
C VAL A 61 0.61 -7.88 5.08
N VAL A 62 1.67 -7.78 5.87
CA VAL A 62 2.26 -8.93 6.60
C VAL A 62 1.73 -9.06 8.04
N ARG A 63 0.93 -8.10 8.52
CA ARG A 63 0.30 -8.11 9.85
C ARG A 63 -1.11 -8.67 9.78
#